data_AF-A0A2M7IJI0-F1
#
_entry.id   AF-A0A2M7IJI0-F1
#
_cell.length_a   1.000
_cell.length_b   1.000
_cell.length_c   1.000
_cell.angle_alpha   90.00
_cell.angle_beta   90.00
_cell.angle_gamma   90.00
#
_symmetry.space_group_name_H-M   'P 1'
#
loop_
_entity.id
_entity.type
_entity.pdbx_description
1 polymer ?
#
loop_
_entity_poly.entity_id
_entity_poly.type
_entity_poly.pdbx_seq_one_letter_code
_entity_poly.pdbx_strand_id
1 'polypeptide(L)'
;EVALVAILDADKEGFLRNETTLIQTMGRAARHPEGRVILYADKMTKSMKAAIWEVSRRRKIQEDFNKKHNIIPKPIIKAIREWPFAAREKTAGIEFSTVRDITFLENEMKTAAKNLDFERAAGIRDLILRLRSGRSRL
;
A
#
# COMPACT_ATOMS: atom_id res chain seq x y z
N GLU A 1 -2.02 8.40 -3.14
CA GLU A 1 -3.11 8.32 -4.15
C GLU A 1 -2.48 8.23 -5.53
N VAL A 2 -3.21 7.83 -6.58
CA VAL A 2 -2.62 7.59 -7.90
C VAL A 2 -3.32 8.45 -8.95
N ALA A 3 -2.53 9.17 -9.76
CA ALA A 3 -3.05 10.08 -10.78
C ALA A 3 -3.42 9.37 -12.09
N LEU A 4 -2.84 8.20 -12.38
CA LEU A 4 -3.07 7.46 -13.61
C LEU A 4 -3.29 5.97 -13.34
N VAL A 5 -4.33 5.41 -13.95
CA VAL A 5 -4.58 3.97 -13.98
C VAL A 5 -4.56 3.50 -15.44
N ALA A 6 -3.63 2.62 -15.78
CA ALA A 6 -3.57 1.98 -17.09
C ALA A 6 -4.10 0.55 -16.99
N ILE A 7 -5.07 0.20 -17.83
CA ILE A 7 -5.64 -1.15 -17.93
C ILE A 7 -5.19 -1.72 -19.27
N LEU A 8 -4.26 -2.68 -19.20
CA LEU A 8 -3.81 -3.45 -20.36
C LEU A 8 -4.82 -4.55 -20.69
N ASP A 9 -4.91 -4.89 -21.97
CA ASP A 9 -5.82 -5.91 -22.50
C ASP A 9 -7.26 -5.70 -22.04
N ALA A 10 -7.75 -4.46 -22.15
CA ALA A 10 -9.06 -4.07 -21.64
C ALA A 10 -10.22 -4.75 -22.41
N ASP A 11 -9.96 -5.26 -23.62
CA ASP A 11 -10.92 -5.93 -24.49
C ASP A 11 -10.99 -7.45 -24.32
N LYS A 12 -10.12 -8.04 -23.48
CA LYS A 12 -10.17 -9.46 -23.13
C LYS A 12 -11.25 -9.70 -22.09
N GLU A 13 -12.49 -9.84 -22.54
CA GLU A 13 -13.63 -10.09 -21.65
C GLU A 13 -13.43 -11.36 -20.80
N GLY A 14 -13.86 -11.27 -19.55
CA GLY A 14 -13.66 -12.28 -18.52
C GLY A 14 -13.87 -11.66 -17.15
N PHE A 15 -13.58 -12.40 -16.08
CA PHE A 15 -13.81 -11.92 -14.71
C PHE A 15 -13.10 -10.59 -14.42
N LEU A 16 -11.86 -10.43 -14.90
CA LEU A 16 -11.03 -9.25 -14.65
C LEU A 16 -11.38 -8.03 -15.54
N ARG A 17 -12.24 -8.21 -16.55
CA ARG A 17 -12.58 -7.19 -17.55
C ARG A 17 -14.09 -7.11 -17.83
N ASN A 18 -14.89 -7.58 -16.88
CA ASN A 18 -16.32 -7.30 -16.88
C ASN A 18 -16.58 -5.84 -16.47
N GLU A 19 -17.82 -5.39 -16.67
CA GLU A 19 -18.26 -4.04 -16.37
C GLU A 19 -17.91 -3.60 -14.94
N THR A 20 -18.25 -4.43 -13.94
CA THR A 20 -18.03 -4.12 -12.52
C THR A 20 -16.56 -3.97 -12.17
N THR A 21 -15.70 -4.88 -12.64
CA THR A 21 -14.25 -4.85 -12.37
C THR A 21 -13.60 -3.64 -13.04
N LEU A 22 -14.01 -3.30 -14.26
CA LEU A 22 -13.52 -2.10 -14.96
C LEU A 22 -13.89 -0.83 -14.17
N ILE A 23 -15.15 -0.70 -13.72
CA ILE A 23 -15.58 0.43 -12.89
C ILE A 23 -14.77 0.53 -11.59
N GLN A 24 -14.56 -0.58 -10.89
CA GLN A 24 -13.79 -0.60 -9.65
C GLN A 24 -12.33 -0.21 -9.87
N THR A 25 -11.72 -0.70 -10.94
CA THR A 25 -10.33 -0.39 -11.31
C THR A 25 -10.18 1.09 -11.65
N MET A 26 -11.09 1.64 -12.46
CA MET A 26 -11.14 3.06 -12.77
C MET A 26 -11.34 3.93 -11.53
N GLY A 27 -12.14 3.46 -10.57
CA GLY A 27 -12.37 4.13 -9.29
C GLY A 27 -11.11 4.36 -8.45
N ARG A 28 -10.01 3.65 -8.72
CA ARG A 28 -8.72 3.91 -8.06
C ARG A 28 -8.14 5.29 -8.42
N ALA A 29 -8.38 5.77 -9.65
CA ALA A 29 -7.95 7.09 -10.11
C ALA A 29 -8.82 8.23 -9.56
N ALA A 30 -10.06 7.95 -9.15
CA ALA A 30 -11.04 8.97 -8.73
C ALA A 30 -10.68 9.71 -7.43
N ARG A 31 -9.63 9.27 -6.72
CA ARG A 31 -9.14 9.94 -5.50
C ARG A 31 -8.20 11.10 -5.79
N HIS A 32 -7.80 11.28 -7.06
CA HIS A 32 -6.92 12.37 -7.48
C HIS A 32 -7.71 13.39 -8.33
N PRO A 33 -7.54 14.71 -8.14
CA PRO A 33 -8.23 15.73 -8.96
C PRO A 33 -7.97 15.58 -10.45
N GLU A 34 -6.73 15.25 -10.82
CA GLU A 34 -6.34 14.96 -12.20
C GLU A 34 -6.34 13.47 -12.54
N GLY A 35 -7.15 12.67 -11.84
CA GLY A 35 -7.26 11.24 -12.06
C GLY A 35 -7.62 10.90 -13.51
N ARG A 36 -6.76 10.12 -14.17
CA ARG A 36 -6.97 9.65 -15.56
C ARG A 36 -6.93 8.13 -15.61
N VAL A 37 -7.66 7.57 -16.58
CA VAL A 37 -7.67 6.14 -16.87
C VAL A 37 -7.39 5.97 -18.36
N ILE A 38 -6.46 5.07 -18.70
CA ILE A 38 -6.19 4.65 -20.07
C ILE A 38 -6.52 3.16 -20.20
N LEU A 39 -7.39 2.83 -21.16
CA LEU A 39 -7.74 1.45 -21.49
C LEU A 39 -7.04 1.10 -22.81
N TYR A 40 -6.07 0.19 -22.77
CA TYR A 40 -5.45 -0.34 -23.98
C TYR A 40 -6.26 -1.54 -24.47
N ALA A 41 -6.80 -1.43 -25.67
CA ALA A 41 -7.69 -2.41 -26.28
C ALA A 41 -7.67 -2.26 -27.80
N ASP A 42 -7.81 -3.38 -28.51
CA ASP A 42 -7.95 -3.37 -29.96
C ASP A 42 -9.41 -3.07 -30.35
N LYS A 43 -10.37 -3.53 -29.54
CA LYS A 43 -11.81 -3.35 -29.78
C LYS A 43 -12.56 -2.82 -28.57
N MET A 44 -13.63 -2.09 -28.84
CA MET A 44 -14.54 -1.59 -27.81
C MET A 44 -15.59 -2.65 -27.46
N THR A 45 -15.43 -3.34 -26.33
CA THR A 45 -16.34 -4.41 -25.87
C THR A 45 -17.62 -3.86 -25.23
N LYS A 46 -18.62 -4.72 -25.02
CA LYS A 46 -19.89 -4.31 -24.36
C LYS A 46 -19.63 -3.89 -22.92
N SER A 47 -18.79 -4.65 -22.21
CA SER A 47 -18.39 -4.36 -20.83
C SER A 47 -17.68 -3.00 -20.71
N MET A 48 -16.79 -2.68 -21.65
CA MET A 48 -16.11 -1.39 -21.71
C MET A 48 -17.08 -0.24 -21.97
N LYS A 49 -18.00 -0.38 -22.95
CA LYS A 49 -18.99 0.67 -23.25
C LYS A 49 -19.86 0.99 -22.04
N ALA A 50 -20.37 -0.04 -21.37
CA ALA A 50 -21.20 0.12 -20.18
C ALA A 50 -20.42 0.81 -19.04
N ALA A 51 -19.20 0.36 -18.78
CA ALA A 51 -18.34 0.93 -17.75
C ALA A 51 -17.98 2.40 -18.03
N ILE A 52 -17.60 2.74 -19.27
CA ILE A 52 -17.28 4.11 -19.68
C ILE A 52 -18.51 5.01 -19.57
N TRP A 53 -19.68 4.52 -20.00
CA TRP A 53 -20.93 5.26 -19.91
C TRP A 53 -21.29 5.58 -18.45
N GLU A 54 -21.23 4.60 -17.56
CA GLU A 54 -21.58 4.81 -16.15
C GLU A 54 -20.60 5.77 -15.46
N VAL A 55 -19.29 5.67 -15.75
CA VAL A 55 -18.29 6.62 -15.23
C VAL A 55 -18.56 8.03 -15.76
N SER A 56 -18.86 8.18 -17.04
CA SER A 56 -19.15 9.47 -17.67
C SER A 56 -20.43 10.09 -17.11
N ARG A 57 -21.48 9.28 -16.91
CA ARG A 57 -22.74 9.71 -16.29
C ARG A 57 -22.51 10.25 -14.88
N ARG A 58 -21.75 9.53 -14.05
CA ARG A 58 -21.41 9.97 -12.68
C ARG A 58 -20.59 11.26 -12.69
N ARG A 59 -19.59 11.35 -13.57
CA ARG A 59 -18.75 12.55 -13.69
C ARG A 59 -19.58 13.78 -14.07
N LYS A 60 -20.49 13.64 -15.02
CA LYS A 60 -21.38 14.75 -15.42
C LYS A 60 -22.22 15.26 -14.26
N ILE A 61 -22.84 14.36 -13.50
CA ILE A 61 -23.62 14.73 -12.30
C ILE A 61 -22.75 15.46 -11.27
N GLN A 62 -21.52 14.99 -11.05
CA GLN A 62 -20.57 15.62 -10.13
C GLN A 62 -20.15 17.01 -10.62
N GLU A 63 -19.86 17.18 -11.91
CA GLU A 63 -19.50 18.46 -12.51
C GLU A 63 -20.65 19.47 -12.43
N ASP A 64 -21.88 19.04 -12.72
CA ASP A 64 -23.07 19.88 -12.64
C ASP A 64 -23.36 20.30 -11.18
N PHE A 65 -23.21 19.38 -10.23
CA PHE A 65 -23.31 19.68 -8.81
C PHE A 65 -22.23 20.67 -8.35
N ASN A 66 -20.98 20.44 -8.74
CA ASN A 66 -19.87 21.32 -8.39
C ASN A 66 -20.06 22.73 -8.96
N LYS A 67 -20.53 22.86 -10.20
CA LYS A 67 -20.86 24.17 -10.82
C LYS A 67 -21.99 24.87 -10.08
N LYS A 68 -23.07 24.15 -9.74
CA LYS A 68 -24.21 24.71 -9.01
C LYS A 68 -23.84 25.20 -7.61
N HIS A 69 -22.88 24.53 -6.96
CA HIS A 69 -22.48 24.82 -5.59
C HIS A 69 -21.11 25.53 -5.46
N ASN A 70 -20.50 25.95 -6.57
CA ASN A 70 -19.15 26.55 -6.61
C ASN A 70 -18.08 25.73 -5.87
N ILE A 71 -18.13 24.41 -5.98
CA ILE A 71 -17.17 23.50 -5.34
C ILE A 71 -15.97 23.28 -6.25
N ILE A 72 -14.77 23.59 -5.77
CA ILE A 72 -13.52 23.28 -6.45
C ILE A 72 -13.01 21.92 -5.95
N PRO A 73 -12.85 20.91 -6.83
CA PRO A 73 -12.30 19.61 -6.45
C PRO A 73 -10.89 19.76 -5.84
N LYS A 74 -10.70 19.24 -4.62
CA LYS A 74 -9.42 19.26 -3.92
C LYS A 74 -9.07 17.84 -3.47
N PRO A 75 -7.78 17.47 -3.47
CA PRO A 75 -7.34 16.19 -2.95
C PRO A 75 -7.56 16.14 -1.43
N ILE A 76 -7.88 14.96 -0.91
CA ILE A 76 -8.00 14.77 0.54
C ILE A 76 -6.60 14.57 1.10
N ILE A 77 -6.12 15.53 1.89
CA ILE A 77 -4.86 15.39 2.62
C ILE A 77 -5.12 14.44 3.79
N LYS A 78 -4.73 13.17 3.63
CA LYS A 78 -4.72 12.21 4.74
C LYS A 78 -3.37 12.27 5.42
N ALA A 79 -3.37 12.49 6.74
CA ALA A 79 -2.18 12.29 7.54
C ALA A 79 -1.69 10.86 7.34
N ILE A 80 -0.40 10.71 7.03
CA ILE A 80 0.26 9.42 7.11
C ILE A 80 0.15 9.03 8.58
N ARG A 81 -0.65 8.01 8.89
CA ARG A 81 -0.68 7.45 10.23
C ARG A 81 0.74 6.94 10.47
N GLU A 82 1.49 7.64 11.33
CA GLU A 82 2.77 7.13 11.79
C GLU A 82 2.54 5.74 12.37
N TRP A 83 3.29 4.78 11.87
CA TRP A 83 3.26 3.43 12.38
C TRP A 83 3.74 3.48 13.83
N PRO A 84 2.97 2.98 14.83
CA PRO A 84 3.27 3.19 16.25
C PRO A 84 4.59 2.59 16.77
N PHE A 85 5.38 1.94 15.90
CA PHE A 85 6.66 1.31 16.23
C PHE A 85 7.88 2.12 15.73
N ALA A 86 7.70 3.33 15.20
CA ALA A 86 8.85 4.15 14.78
C ALA A 86 9.52 4.92 15.94
N ALA A 87 8.87 5.00 17.12
CA ALA A 87 9.24 5.96 18.17
C ALA A 87 9.80 5.36 19.49
N ARG A 88 10.13 4.06 19.56
CA ARG A 88 10.74 3.46 20.76
C ARG A 88 12.23 3.19 20.58
N GLU A 89 12.96 4.23 20.24
CA GLU A 89 14.38 4.12 19.86
C GLU A 89 15.38 3.92 21.02
N LYS A 90 14.99 3.81 22.30
CA LYS A 90 15.99 3.99 23.40
C LYS A 90 16.02 3.08 24.62
N THR A 91 15.16 2.08 24.80
CA THR A 91 15.16 1.31 26.08
C THR A 91 15.57 -0.16 26.02
N ALA A 92 15.75 -0.78 24.86
CA ALA A 92 16.03 -2.22 24.76
C ALA A 92 17.53 -2.60 24.74
N GLY A 93 18.45 -1.62 24.84
CA GLY A 93 19.89 -1.85 24.60
C GLY A 93 20.67 -2.50 25.74
N ILE A 94 20.10 -2.65 26.95
CA ILE A 94 20.90 -2.89 28.17
C ILE A 94 20.88 -4.35 28.66
N GLU A 95 19.89 -5.18 28.32
CA GLU A 95 19.77 -6.50 28.96
C GLU A 95 20.42 -7.67 28.20
N PHE A 96 20.81 -7.49 26.94
CA PHE A 96 21.26 -8.60 26.08
C PHE A 96 22.77 -8.76 25.92
N SER A 97 23.59 -7.89 26.50
CA SER A 97 25.05 -7.91 26.33
C SER A 97 25.76 -9.10 27.01
N THR A 98 25.06 -9.86 27.86
CA THR A 98 25.69 -10.88 28.73
C THR A 98 25.55 -12.31 28.20
N VAL A 99 24.63 -12.57 27.26
CA VAL A 99 24.36 -13.93 26.75
C VAL A 99 25.00 -14.11 25.37
N ARG A 100 26.05 -14.94 25.29
CA ARG A 100 26.78 -15.25 24.04
C ARG A 100 26.27 -16.51 23.33
N ASP A 101 25.16 -17.09 23.77
CA ASP A 101 24.59 -18.28 23.16
C ASP A 101 23.67 -17.91 21.98
N ILE A 102 24.18 -18.14 20.76
CA ILE A 102 23.47 -17.85 19.52
C ILE A 102 22.18 -18.68 19.41
N THR A 103 22.18 -19.92 19.93
CA THR A 103 21.00 -20.80 19.84
C THR A 103 19.84 -20.30 20.70
N PHE A 104 20.15 -19.75 21.87
CA PHE A 104 19.17 -19.12 22.75
C PHE A 104 18.58 -17.86 22.10
N LEU A 105 19.44 -17.00 21.55
CA LEU A 105 19.03 -15.78 20.84
C LEU A 105 18.13 -16.09 19.62
N GLU A 106 18.41 -17.14 18.86
CA GLU A 106 17.55 -17.54 17.73
C GLU A 106 16.15 -17.96 18.17
N ASN A 107 16.04 -18.70 19.28
CA ASN A 107 14.75 -19.11 19.84
C ASN A 107 13.96 -17.91 20.37
N GLU A 108 14.64 -16.97 21.01
CA GLU A 108 14.02 -15.76 21.52
C GLU A 108 13.56 -14.82 20.40
N MET A 109 14.36 -14.66 19.34
CA MET A 109 13.98 -13.92 18.13
C MET A 109 12.70 -14.51 17.49
N LYS A 110 12.62 -15.83 17.37
CA LYS A 110 11.42 -16.52 16.85
C LYS A 110 10.20 -16.32 17.74
N THR A 111 10.41 -16.31 19.05
CA THR A 111 9.34 -16.08 20.03
C THR A 111 8.83 -14.64 19.97
N ALA A 112 9.74 -13.67 19.87
CA ALA A 112 9.41 -12.26 19.66
C ALA A 112 8.65 -12.05 18.33
N ALA A 113 9.09 -12.69 17.24
CA ALA A 113 8.38 -12.64 15.96
C ALA A 113 6.98 -13.27 16.01
N LYS A 114 6.80 -14.38 16.73
CA LYS A 114 5.48 -15.00 16.97
C LYS A 114 4.55 -14.09 17.78
N ASN A 115 5.10 -13.35 18.73
CA ASN A 115 4.35 -12.42 19.58
C ASN A 115 4.15 -11.04 18.92
N LEU A 116 4.47 -10.90 17.62
CA LEU A 116 4.40 -9.64 16.85
C LEU A 116 5.31 -8.51 17.41
N ASP A 117 6.30 -8.86 18.23
CA ASP A 117 7.32 -7.96 18.76
C ASP A 117 8.52 -7.90 17.79
N PHE A 118 8.31 -7.20 16.68
CA PHE A 118 9.28 -7.11 15.60
C PHE A 118 10.52 -6.27 15.95
N GLU A 119 10.39 -5.33 16.89
CA GLU A 119 11.51 -4.51 17.38
C GLU A 119 12.52 -5.39 18.14
N ARG A 120 12.04 -6.20 19.09
CA ARG A 120 12.90 -7.14 19.82
C ARG A 120 13.49 -8.20 18.88
N ALA A 121 12.70 -8.71 17.93
CA ALA A 121 13.20 -9.67 16.95
C ALA A 121 14.30 -9.07 16.05
N ALA A 122 14.15 -7.81 15.60
CA ALA A 122 15.16 -7.12 14.81
C ALA A 122 16.44 -6.84 15.63
N GLY A 123 16.31 -6.41 16.88
CA GLY A 123 17.46 -6.19 17.78
C GLY A 123 18.26 -7.48 18.03
N ILE A 124 17.57 -8.60 18.27
CA ILE A 124 18.21 -9.91 18.47
C ILE A 124 18.85 -10.41 17.17
N ARG A 125 18.19 -10.22 16.01
CA ARG A 125 18.78 -10.54 14.69
C ARG A 125 20.10 -9.80 14.47
N ASP A 126 20.12 -8.50 14.75
CA ASP A 126 21.30 -7.67 14.55
C ASP A 126 22.42 -8.02 15.55
N LEU A 127 22.07 -8.45 16.77
CA LEU A 127 23.01 -9.01 17.74
C LEU A 127 23.60 -10.35 17.27
N ILE A 128 22.78 -11.27 16.75
CA ILE A 128 23.22 -12.55 16.16
C ILE A 128 24.15 -12.29 14.98
N LEU A 129 23.81 -11.33 14.10
CA LEU A 129 24.66 -10.93 12.97
C LEU A 129 26.02 -10.40 13.46
N ARG A 130 26.04 -9.56 14.51
CA ARG A 130 27.30 -9.08 15.11
C ARG A 130 28.15 -10.20 15.71
N LEU A 131 27.53 -11.16 16.40
CA LEU A 131 28.23 -12.31 16.99
C LEU A 131 28.77 -13.27 15.91
N ARG A 132 28.01 -13.50 14.83
CA ARG A 132 28.43 -14.36 13.69
C ARG A 132 29.49 -13.72 12.80
N SER A 133 29.48 -12.40 12.65
CA SER A 133 30.42 -11.66 11.79
C SER A 133 31.80 -11.43 12.41
N GLY A 134 32.08 -11.98 13.60
CA GLY A 134 33.45 -12.14 14.09
C GLY A 134 34.22 -10.84 14.29
N ARG A 135 33.57 -9.74 14.72
CA ARG A 135 34.30 -8.58 15.26
C ARG A 135 34.53 -8.74 16.76
N SER A 136 35.36 -9.73 17.10
CA SER A 136 36.16 -9.67 18.32
C SER A 136 37.15 -8.53 18.14
N ARG A 137 36.72 -7.29 18.43
CA ARG A 137 37.69 -6.23 18.71
C ARG A 137 38.16 -6.46 20.14
N LEU A 138 39.42 -6.87 20.24
CA LEU A 138 40.27 -6.74 21.41
C LEU A 138 40.07 -5.38 22.09
#